data_AF-A0A4U6N925-F1
#
_entry.id   AF-A0A4U6N925-F1
#
_cell.length_a   1.000
_cell.length_b   1.000
_cell.length_c   1.000
_cell.angle_alpha   90.00
_cell.angle_beta   90.00
_cell.angle_gamma   90.00
#
_symmetry.space_group_name_H-M   'P 1'
#
loop_
_entity.id
_entity.type
_entity.pdbx_description
1 polymer ?
#
loop_
_entity_poly.entity_id
_entity_poly.type
_entity_poly.pdbx_seq_one_letter_code
_entity_poly.pdbx_strand_id
1 'polypeptide(L)'
;MTETTGMAGRRVAGEDKHYAIFLRGVNVGGITVRMAELRDELTRLPVHDVATVLASGNVTCSSRLGAAELKNLVEDALRRRFGYEAWVIVVDHAGLAAIAASMPEQPAAAATAGSDSEPGVDPDTAPSAPADMHSYVTLFTGTAEMEAFVDEARGLGERPAVLEGGSAIAWFSPKGRSTDVPLAKLLGRTRYASTSTTRNINTVEKVLRLLP
;
A
#
# COMPACT_ATOMS: atom_id res chain seq x y z
N MET A 1 41.66 34.57 -11.12
CA MET A 1 40.68 35.68 -11.12
C MET A 1 40.11 35.69 -12.52
N THR A 2 38.88 35.39 -12.84
CA THR A 2 37.54 35.32 -12.22
C THR A 2 36.72 34.43 -13.19
N GLU A 3 35.55 33.85 -12.95
CA GLU A 3 34.56 33.86 -11.89
C GLU A 3 33.69 32.62 -12.12
N THR A 4 33.34 31.98 -11.03
CA THR A 4 32.34 30.92 -10.94
C THR A 4 30.95 31.55 -11.04
N THR A 5 30.05 31.01 -11.85
CA THR A 5 28.60 31.18 -11.65
C THR A 5 27.91 29.87 -11.96
N GLY A 6 27.72 29.08 -10.91
CA GLY A 6 26.85 27.92 -10.93
C GLY A 6 25.40 28.38 -11.00
N MET A 7 24.68 27.94 -12.03
CA MET A 7 23.22 27.99 -12.06
C MET A 7 22.67 26.93 -11.09
N ALA A 8 22.49 27.31 -9.83
CA ALA A 8 21.60 26.59 -8.94
C ALA A 8 20.16 26.91 -9.36
N GLY A 9 19.52 25.99 -10.08
CA GLY A 9 18.11 26.07 -10.45
C GLY A 9 17.25 26.29 -9.22
N ARG A 10 16.57 27.43 -9.17
CA ARG A 10 15.60 27.79 -8.13
C ARG A 10 14.44 26.80 -8.23
N ARG A 11 14.40 25.78 -7.37
CA ARG A 11 13.22 24.91 -7.25
C ARG A 11 12.03 25.77 -6.86
N VAL A 12 10.97 25.72 -7.67
CA VAL A 12 9.68 26.34 -7.34
C VAL A 12 9.18 25.66 -6.09
N ALA A 13 9.06 26.39 -4.97
CA ALA A 13 8.40 25.88 -3.78
C ALA A 13 6.94 25.61 -4.16
N GLY A 14 6.56 24.32 -4.22
CA GLY A 14 5.18 23.93 -4.48
C GLY A 14 4.26 24.38 -3.36
N GLU A 15 2.96 24.42 -3.65
CA GLU A 15 1.93 24.52 -2.62
C GLU A 15 2.08 23.36 -1.63
N ASP A 16 1.73 23.61 -0.36
CA ASP A 16 1.71 22.56 0.66
C ASP A 16 0.69 21.47 0.26
N LYS A 17 1.17 20.23 0.14
CA LYS A 17 0.37 19.05 -0.22
C LYS A 17 0.31 18.08 0.95
N HIS A 18 -0.82 17.40 1.06
CA HIS A 18 -1.03 16.34 2.05
C HIS A 18 -0.67 14.97 1.46
N TYR A 19 0.07 14.18 2.24
CA TYR A 19 0.62 12.91 1.84
C TYR A 19 0.29 11.82 2.84
N ALA A 20 0.01 10.62 2.33
CA ALA A 20 0.09 9.38 3.06
C ALA A 20 1.41 8.67 2.76
N ILE A 21 2.06 8.16 3.80
CA ILE A 21 3.30 7.41 3.74
C ILE A 21 3.07 6.02 4.33
N PHE A 22 3.30 5.00 3.50
CA PHE A 22 3.13 3.61 3.87
C PHE A 22 4.49 2.93 3.99
N LEU A 23 4.89 2.63 5.22
CA LEU A 23 6.13 1.90 5.49
C LEU A 23 5.94 0.42 5.12
N ARG A 24 6.99 -0.21 4.60
CA ARG A 24 6.99 -1.63 4.30
C ARG A 24 7.78 -2.43 5.34
N GLY A 25 7.30 -3.64 5.65
CA GLY A 25 8.07 -4.61 6.45
C GLY A 25 8.30 -4.22 7.91
N VAL A 26 7.54 -3.27 8.46
CA VAL A 26 7.66 -2.85 9.86
C VAL A 26 6.73 -3.66 10.76
N ASN A 27 7.18 -3.94 11.99
CA ASN A 27 6.46 -4.71 13.01
C ASN A 27 6.07 -6.13 12.56
N VAL A 28 6.82 -6.65 11.59
CA VAL A 28 6.77 -8.02 11.06
C VAL A 28 8.21 -8.50 10.89
N GLY A 29 8.47 -9.79 11.12
CA GLY A 29 9.79 -10.38 10.84
C GLY A 29 10.97 -9.82 11.64
N GLY A 30 10.74 -9.28 12.84
CA GLY A 30 11.80 -8.87 13.79
C GLY A 30 12.17 -7.38 13.76
N ILE A 31 11.71 -6.61 12.77
CA ILE A 31 11.90 -5.15 12.75
C ILE A 31 10.80 -4.49 13.60
N THR A 32 11.17 -3.89 14.73
CA THR A 32 10.23 -3.17 15.60
C THR A 32 10.42 -1.67 15.46
N VAL A 33 9.40 -0.97 14.98
CA VAL A 33 9.36 0.49 14.88
C VAL A 33 8.30 1.01 15.82
N ARG A 34 8.72 1.75 16.86
CA ARG A 34 7.79 2.41 17.78
C ARG A 34 7.20 3.65 17.11
N MET A 35 5.87 3.79 17.14
CA MET A 35 5.19 4.91 16.46
C MET A 35 5.57 6.28 17.02
N ALA A 36 5.91 6.38 18.31
CA ALA A 36 6.43 7.61 18.91
C ALA A 36 7.78 8.01 18.29
N GLU A 37 8.72 7.06 18.19
CA GLU A 37 10.04 7.31 17.59
C GLU A 37 9.95 7.61 16.09
N LEU A 38 9.02 6.94 15.39
CA LEU A 38 8.73 7.23 14.00
C LEU A 38 8.23 8.68 13.84
N ARG A 39 7.29 9.12 14.68
CA ARG A 39 6.78 10.49 14.66
C ARG A 39 7.89 11.50 14.95
N ASP A 40 8.67 11.27 16.00
CA ASP A 40 9.77 12.14 16.39
C ASP A 40 10.83 12.29 15.28
N GLU A 41 11.11 11.21 14.56
CA GLU A 41 12.05 11.25 13.43
C GLU A 41 11.46 12.05 12.25
N LEU A 42 10.19 11.83 11.91
CA LEU A 42 9.54 12.54 10.80
C LEU A 42 9.35 14.02 11.08
N THR A 43 9.09 14.44 12.32
CA THR A 43 9.01 15.86 12.70
C THR A 43 10.34 16.60 12.54
N ARG A 44 11.47 15.91 12.36
CA ARG A 44 12.78 16.53 12.05
C ARG A 44 12.96 16.83 10.56
N LEU A 45 12.06 16.33 9.70
CA LEU A 45 12.05 16.58 8.27
C LEU A 45 11.27 17.88 7.96
N PRO A 46 11.44 18.48 6.77
CA PRO A 46 10.64 19.62 6.30
C PRO A 46 9.20 19.20 5.93
N VAL A 47 8.48 18.69 6.93
CA VAL A 47 7.08 18.25 6.89
C VAL A 47 6.36 18.81 8.12
N HIS A 48 5.04 18.87 8.07
CA HIS A 48 4.18 19.29 9.18
C HIS A 48 2.96 18.37 9.28
N ASP A 49 2.13 18.57 10.31
CA ASP A 49 0.91 17.79 10.57
C ASP A 49 1.11 16.27 10.60
N VAL A 50 2.24 15.83 11.16
CA VAL A 50 2.58 14.41 11.20
C VAL A 50 1.65 13.65 12.14
N ALA A 51 0.89 12.69 11.60
CA ALA A 51 0.09 11.76 12.39
C ALA A 51 0.35 10.31 11.96
N THR A 52 0.24 9.38 12.92
CA THR A 52 0.43 7.94 12.68
C THR A 52 -0.91 7.23 12.80
N VAL A 53 -1.21 6.31 11.88
CA VAL A 53 -2.47 5.57 11.85
C VAL A 53 -2.22 4.09 12.16
N LEU A 54 -2.71 3.64 13.32
CA LEU A 54 -2.46 2.30 13.86
C LEU A 54 -0.97 2.02 14.11
N ALA A 55 -0.64 0.84 14.62
CA ALA A 55 0.74 0.41 14.88
C ALA A 55 1.41 -0.28 13.67
N SER A 56 0.98 0.04 12.44
CA SER A 56 1.37 -0.69 11.22
C SER A 56 2.10 0.16 10.18
N GLY A 57 2.73 1.26 10.59
CA GLY A 57 3.55 2.09 9.70
C GLY A 57 2.75 2.81 8.62
N ASN A 58 1.62 3.43 9.00
CA ASN A 58 0.93 4.40 8.15
C ASN A 58 1.11 5.79 8.77
N VAL A 59 1.50 6.74 7.96
CA VAL A 59 1.73 8.12 8.41
C VAL A 59 1.03 9.08 7.46
N THR A 60 0.47 10.17 8.00
CA THR A 60 0.05 11.33 7.24
C THR A 60 0.99 12.51 7.55
N CYS A 61 1.25 13.36 6.56
CA CYS A 61 1.95 14.62 6.77
C CYS A 61 1.64 15.61 5.65
N SER A 62 1.98 16.87 5.86
CA SER A 62 1.92 17.96 4.89
C SER A 62 3.35 18.37 4.49
N SER A 63 3.60 18.66 3.21
CA SER A 63 4.90 19.12 2.73
C SER A 63 4.81 19.86 1.39
N ARG A 64 5.76 20.78 1.15
CA ARG A 64 6.00 21.41 -0.17
C ARG A 64 6.84 20.55 -1.11
N LEU A 65 7.45 19.48 -0.59
CA LEU A 65 8.26 18.56 -1.37
C LEU A 65 7.37 17.69 -2.25
N GLY A 66 7.85 17.34 -3.44
CA GLY A 66 7.18 16.33 -4.27
C GLY A 66 7.30 14.93 -3.65
N ALA A 67 6.37 14.03 -3.99
CA ALA A 67 6.30 12.68 -3.43
C ALA A 67 7.61 11.89 -3.53
N ALA A 68 8.32 11.99 -4.66
CA ALA A 68 9.61 11.30 -4.86
C ALA A 68 10.72 11.84 -3.95
N GLU A 69 10.77 13.17 -3.76
CA GLU A 69 11.74 13.79 -2.86
C GLU A 69 11.43 13.46 -1.40
N LEU A 70 10.16 13.53 -1.01
CA LEU A 70 9.70 13.14 0.32
C LEU A 70 9.99 11.67 0.62
N LYS A 71 9.76 10.76 -0.35
CA LYS A 71 10.09 9.34 -0.24
C LYS A 71 11.56 9.13 0.12
N ASN A 72 12.47 9.69 -0.67
CA ASN A 72 13.91 9.52 -0.47
C ASN A 72 14.34 10.04 0.90
N LEU A 73 13.83 11.21 1.29
CA LEU A 73 14.15 11.84 2.56
C LEU A 73 13.68 11.01 3.76
N VAL A 74 12.47 10.45 3.69
CA VAL A 74 11.92 9.59 4.73
C VAL A 74 12.68 8.28 4.81
N GLU A 75 12.94 7.60 3.70
CA GLU A 75 13.71 6.35 3.71
C GLU A 75 15.10 6.55 4.33
N ASP A 76 15.80 7.62 3.97
CA ASP A 76 17.12 7.93 4.52
C ASP A 76 17.07 8.20 6.03
N ALA A 77 16.05 8.93 6.51
CA ALA A 77 15.86 9.16 7.93
C ALA A 77 15.61 7.84 8.70
N LEU A 78 14.71 7.00 8.17
CA LEU A 78 14.40 5.71 8.78
C LEU A 78 15.60 4.76 8.80
N ARG A 79 16.38 4.69 7.71
CA ARG A 79 17.62 3.89 7.64
C ARG A 79 18.61 4.31 8.73
N ARG A 80 18.87 5.61 8.87
CA ARG A 80 19.81 6.14 9.87
C ARG A 80 19.32 5.91 11.29
N ARG A 81 18.02 6.09 11.55
CA ARG A 81 17.46 6.02 12.91
C ARG A 81 17.30 4.59 13.42
N PHE A 82 16.84 3.69 12.57
CA PHE A 82 16.42 2.34 12.96
C PHE A 82 17.34 1.22 12.45
N GLY A 83 18.35 1.54 11.63
CA GLY A 83 19.39 0.59 11.23
C GLY A 83 18.92 -0.54 10.31
N TYR A 84 17.87 -0.32 9.52
CA TYR A 84 17.36 -1.28 8.53
C TYR A 84 17.21 -0.64 7.15
N GLU A 85 17.10 -1.46 6.11
CA GLU A 85 16.79 -0.98 4.77
C GLU A 85 15.33 -0.54 4.69
N ALA A 86 15.08 0.76 4.88
CA ALA A 86 13.75 1.33 4.86
C ALA A 86 13.23 1.57 3.44
N TRP A 87 11.96 1.21 3.24
CA TRP A 87 11.22 1.39 2.00
C TRP A 87 9.84 1.95 2.32
N VAL A 88 9.45 3.01 1.60
CA VAL A 88 8.14 3.62 1.76
C VAL A 88 7.49 3.90 0.42
N ILE A 89 6.15 3.91 0.42
CA ILE A 89 5.35 4.43 -0.68
C ILE A 89 4.70 5.73 -0.20
N VAL A 90 4.85 6.80 -1.00
CA VAL A 90 4.27 8.11 -0.73
C VAL A 90 3.19 8.39 -1.77
N VAL A 91 1.98 8.68 -1.31
CA VAL A 91 0.82 8.98 -2.15
C VAL A 91 0.25 10.33 -1.70
N ASP A 92 -0.06 11.24 -2.62
CA ASP A 92 -0.75 12.48 -2.26
C ASP A 92 -2.23 12.25 -1.97
N HIS A 93 -2.89 13.24 -1.37
CA HIS A 93 -4.30 13.16 -1.00
C HIS A 93 -5.19 12.82 -2.20
N ALA A 94 -4.98 13.48 -3.35
CA ALA A 94 -5.78 13.26 -4.55
C ALA A 94 -5.65 11.82 -5.07
N GLY A 95 -4.42 11.30 -5.13
CA GLY A 95 -4.15 9.91 -5.51
C GLY A 95 -4.78 8.93 -4.54
N LEU A 96 -4.66 9.15 -3.23
CA LEU A 96 -5.25 8.27 -2.22
C LEU A 96 -6.78 8.27 -2.27
N ALA A 97 -7.39 9.43 -2.51
CA ALA A 97 -8.84 9.57 -2.67
C ALA A 97 -9.33 8.82 -3.92
N ALA A 98 -8.63 8.93 -5.05
CA ALA A 98 -8.95 8.21 -6.28
C ALA A 98 -8.80 6.68 -6.12
N ILE A 99 -7.76 6.23 -5.40
CA ILE A 99 -7.57 4.81 -5.05
C ILE A 99 -8.76 4.29 -4.23
N ALA A 100 -9.18 5.04 -3.20
CA ALA A 100 -10.30 4.65 -2.37
C ALA A 100 -11.63 4.65 -3.13
N ALA A 101 -11.86 5.63 -4.00
CA ALA A 101 -13.08 5.77 -4.78
C ALA A 101 -13.21 4.74 -5.92
N SER A 102 -12.09 4.22 -6.44
CA SER A 102 -12.08 3.21 -7.52
C SER A 102 -12.14 1.76 -7.01
N MET A 103 -12.35 1.57 -5.71
CA MET A 103 -12.51 0.23 -5.13
C MET A 103 -13.74 -0.48 -5.71
N PRO A 104 -13.57 -1.68 -6.29
CA PRO A 104 -14.70 -2.45 -6.78
C PRO A 104 -15.55 -2.99 -5.62
N GLU A 105 -16.82 -3.27 -5.90
CA GLU A 105 -17.66 -4.03 -4.99
C GLU A 105 -17.06 -5.42 -4.76
N GLN A 106 -17.23 -5.95 -3.54
CA GLN A 106 -16.83 -7.33 -3.26
C GLN A 106 -17.61 -8.27 -4.18
N PRO A 107 -16.95 -9.27 -4.79
CA PRO A 107 -17.67 -10.25 -5.58
C PRO A 107 -18.70 -10.90 -4.67
N ALA A 108 -19.96 -10.91 -5.11
CA ALA A 108 -20.98 -11.75 -4.50
C ALA A 108 -20.39 -13.16 -4.43
N ALA A 109 -20.47 -13.82 -3.26
CA ALA A 109 -19.89 -15.16 -3.09
C ALA A 109 -20.32 -16.03 -4.27
N ALA A 110 -19.36 -16.34 -5.13
CA ALA A 110 -19.64 -17.05 -6.35
C ALA A 110 -20.25 -18.39 -5.95
N ALA A 111 -21.52 -18.59 -6.29
CA ALA A 111 -22.09 -19.92 -6.42
C ALA A 111 -21.09 -20.72 -7.24
N THR A 112 -20.53 -21.75 -6.61
CA THR A 112 -19.50 -22.62 -7.16
C THR A 112 -19.81 -22.95 -8.61
N ALA A 113 -19.07 -22.34 -9.54
CA ALA A 113 -19.01 -22.79 -10.93
C ALA A 113 -18.24 -24.10 -10.93
N GLY A 114 -18.99 -25.16 -10.75
CA GLY A 114 -18.60 -26.56 -10.86
C GLY A 114 -19.87 -27.36 -11.09
N SER A 115 -20.54 -27.10 -12.22
CA SER A 115 -21.58 -28.01 -12.71
C SER A 115 -20.89 -29.20 -13.37
N ASP A 116 -20.29 -30.06 -12.55
CA ASP A 116 -20.19 -31.48 -12.82
C ASP A 116 -20.59 -32.14 -11.50
N SER A 117 -21.88 -32.41 -11.38
CA SER A 117 -22.44 -33.13 -10.24
C SER A 117 -21.82 -34.53 -10.18
N GLU A 118 -20.81 -34.74 -9.35
CA GLU A 118 -20.47 -36.08 -8.91
C GLU A 118 -21.62 -36.60 -8.02
N PRO A 119 -22.28 -37.72 -8.38
CA PRO A 119 -23.36 -38.26 -7.58
C PRO A 119 -22.78 -38.88 -6.29
N GLY A 120 -22.91 -38.17 -5.17
CA GLY A 120 -22.55 -38.71 -3.85
C GLY A 120 -22.21 -37.73 -2.72
N VAL A 121 -22.28 -36.41 -2.91
CA VAL A 121 -21.90 -35.45 -1.85
C VAL A 121 -23.05 -35.27 -0.84
N ASP A 122 -22.77 -35.55 0.43
CA ASP A 122 -23.68 -35.35 1.57
C ASP A 122 -24.19 -33.90 1.63
N PRO A 123 -25.51 -33.66 1.80
CA PRO A 123 -26.10 -32.32 1.85
C PRO A 123 -25.60 -31.47 3.03
N ASP A 124 -24.92 -32.07 4.01
CA ASP A 124 -24.29 -31.38 5.14
C ASP A 124 -22.87 -30.85 4.84
N THR A 125 -22.36 -31.07 3.61
CA THR A 125 -21.05 -30.57 3.14
C THR A 125 -21.17 -29.31 2.28
N ALA A 126 -22.38 -28.77 2.10
CA ALA A 126 -22.57 -27.51 1.39
C ALA A 126 -21.80 -26.38 2.11
N PRO A 127 -21.05 -25.52 1.40
CA PRO A 127 -20.33 -24.45 2.05
C PRO A 127 -21.31 -23.57 2.83
N SER A 128 -21.09 -23.48 4.15
CA SER A 128 -21.72 -22.51 5.04
C SER A 128 -21.64 -21.09 4.44
N ALA A 129 -22.63 -20.26 4.79
CA ALA A 129 -22.84 -18.87 4.37
C ALA A 129 -21.59 -18.09 3.90
N PRO A 130 -21.72 -17.15 2.93
CA PRO A 130 -20.61 -16.37 2.39
C PRO A 130 -19.61 -15.99 3.47
N ALA A 131 -18.38 -16.48 3.36
CA ALA A 131 -17.34 -16.07 4.27
C ALA A 131 -17.16 -14.55 4.12
N ASP A 132 -17.34 -13.81 5.21
CA ASP A 132 -17.00 -12.40 5.28
C ASP A 132 -15.66 -12.14 4.56
N MET A 133 -15.63 -11.19 3.62
CA MET A 133 -14.41 -10.88 2.88
C MET A 133 -13.71 -9.63 3.44
N HIS A 134 -12.39 -9.66 3.43
CA HIS A 134 -11.55 -8.49 3.57
C HIS A 134 -11.18 -7.95 2.19
N SER A 135 -11.34 -6.64 2.02
CA SER A 135 -10.85 -5.91 0.86
C SER A 135 -9.47 -5.32 1.16
N TYR A 136 -8.53 -5.57 0.26
CA TYR A 136 -7.17 -5.11 0.35
C TYR A 136 -6.81 -4.22 -0.83
N VAL A 137 -6.00 -3.20 -0.55
CA VAL A 137 -5.29 -2.39 -1.52
C VAL A 137 -3.83 -2.77 -1.45
N THR A 138 -3.23 -3.10 -2.59
CA THR A 138 -1.77 -3.23 -2.70
C THR A 138 -1.24 -2.08 -3.53
N LEU A 139 -0.37 -1.29 -2.92
CA LEU A 139 0.35 -0.18 -3.56
C LEU A 139 1.71 -0.69 -4.03
N PHE A 140 2.14 -0.28 -5.23
CA PHE A 140 3.43 -0.60 -5.82
C PHE A 140 4.32 0.64 -5.90
N THR A 141 5.63 0.45 -5.97
CA THR A 141 6.61 1.53 -6.17
C THR A 141 6.53 2.15 -7.57
N GLY A 142 5.94 1.45 -8.53
CA GLY A 142 5.78 1.93 -9.90
C GLY A 142 4.78 1.10 -10.72
N THR A 143 4.39 1.66 -11.85
CA THR A 143 3.40 1.06 -12.76
C THR A 143 3.92 -0.21 -13.41
N ALA A 144 5.21 -0.27 -13.75
CA ALA A 144 5.80 -1.44 -14.40
C ALA A 144 5.76 -2.68 -13.48
N GLU A 145 6.03 -2.52 -12.19
CA GLU A 145 5.95 -3.60 -11.21
C GLU A 145 4.50 -4.08 -11.02
N MET A 146 3.56 -3.14 -10.99
CA MET A 146 2.13 -3.44 -10.91
C MET A 146 1.65 -4.20 -12.16
N GLU A 147 1.98 -3.73 -13.36
CA GLU A 147 1.58 -4.36 -14.62
C GLU A 147 2.13 -5.79 -14.73
N ALA A 148 3.40 -5.98 -14.37
CA ALA A 148 4.02 -7.30 -14.32
C ALA A 148 3.32 -8.23 -13.31
N PHE A 149 2.94 -7.70 -12.14
CA PHE A 149 2.17 -8.45 -11.16
C PHE A 149 0.79 -8.86 -11.72
N VAL A 150 0.07 -7.92 -12.34
CA VAL A 150 -1.26 -8.17 -12.90
C VAL A 150 -1.19 -9.23 -14.01
N ASP A 151 -0.17 -9.20 -14.86
CA ASP A 151 0.02 -10.21 -15.91
C ASP A 151 0.29 -11.60 -15.32
N GLU A 152 1.17 -11.69 -14.31
CA GLU A 152 1.48 -12.95 -13.64
C GLU A 152 0.26 -13.49 -12.86
N ALA A 153 -0.49 -12.62 -12.20
CA ALA A 153 -1.75 -12.97 -11.53
C ALA A 153 -2.77 -13.51 -12.55
N ARG A 154 -2.85 -12.91 -13.74
CA ARG A 154 -3.74 -13.39 -14.80
C ARG A 154 -3.41 -14.81 -15.24
N GLY A 155 -2.13 -15.13 -15.35
CA GLY A 155 -1.64 -16.48 -15.63
C GLY A 155 -2.04 -17.51 -14.57
N LEU A 156 -2.32 -17.09 -13.34
CA LEU A 156 -2.83 -17.93 -12.25
C LEU A 156 -4.37 -18.00 -12.19
N GLY A 157 -5.08 -17.40 -13.14
CA GLY A 157 -6.54 -17.30 -13.12
C GLY A 157 -7.09 -16.18 -12.22
N GLU A 158 -6.21 -15.43 -11.56
CA GLU A 158 -6.58 -14.32 -10.69
C GLU A 158 -6.81 -13.04 -11.51
N ARG A 159 -7.70 -12.16 -11.04
CA ARG A 159 -8.06 -10.91 -11.72
C ARG A 159 -8.16 -9.76 -10.71
N PRO A 160 -7.03 -9.31 -10.13
CA PRO A 160 -7.05 -8.11 -9.29
C PRO A 160 -7.46 -6.90 -10.12
N ALA A 161 -8.23 -5.99 -9.52
CA ALA A 161 -8.66 -4.76 -10.18
C ALA A 161 -7.57 -3.70 -10.07
N VAL A 162 -7.22 -3.03 -11.17
CA VAL A 162 -6.31 -1.87 -11.14
C VAL A 162 -7.10 -0.66 -10.65
N LEU A 163 -6.54 0.08 -9.71
CA LEU A 163 -7.18 1.25 -9.10
C LEU A 163 -6.72 2.54 -9.79
N GLU A 164 -7.60 3.53 -9.81
CA GLU A 164 -7.27 4.87 -10.29
C GLU A 164 -6.40 5.60 -9.27
N GLY A 165 -5.64 6.61 -9.72
CA GLY A 165 -4.87 7.48 -8.81
C GLY A 165 -3.49 6.98 -8.41
N GLY A 166 -2.99 5.88 -8.98
CA GLY A 166 -1.61 5.45 -8.77
C GLY A 166 -1.32 4.02 -9.21
N SER A 167 -0.11 3.54 -8.89
CA SER A 167 0.29 2.15 -9.10
C SER A 167 -0.30 1.28 -7.98
N ALA A 168 -1.59 0.97 -8.05
CA ALA A 168 -2.32 0.24 -7.02
C ALA A 168 -3.33 -0.77 -7.60
N ILE A 169 -3.58 -1.85 -6.85
CA ILE A 169 -4.61 -2.84 -7.16
C ILE A 169 -5.52 -3.10 -5.96
N ALA A 170 -6.74 -3.52 -6.23
CA ALA A 170 -7.66 -4.09 -5.27
C ALA A 170 -7.77 -5.62 -5.44
N TRP A 171 -7.88 -6.30 -4.30
CA TRP A 171 -8.17 -7.72 -4.25
C TRP A 171 -8.90 -8.08 -2.95
N PHE A 172 -9.54 -9.24 -2.97
CA PHE A 172 -10.40 -9.70 -1.88
C PHE A 172 -9.88 -11.02 -1.32
N SER A 173 -10.10 -11.25 -0.03
CA SER A 173 -9.78 -12.52 0.61
C SER A 173 -10.81 -12.88 1.67
N PRO A 174 -11.22 -14.15 1.78
CA PRO A 174 -12.03 -14.61 2.90
C PRO A 174 -11.33 -14.31 4.24
N LYS A 175 -12.10 -13.90 5.25
CA LYS A 175 -11.59 -13.71 6.61
C LYS A 175 -10.84 -14.96 7.08
N GLY A 176 -9.67 -14.75 7.69
CA GLY A 176 -8.82 -15.83 8.21
C GLY A 176 -7.99 -16.58 7.17
N ARG A 177 -8.13 -16.29 5.86
CA ARG A 177 -7.37 -16.96 4.78
C ARG A 177 -6.49 -16.01 3.96
N SER A 178 -6.23 -14.80 4.47
CA SER A 178 -5.51 -13.73 3.77
C SER A 178 -4.07 -14.06 3.38
N THR A 179 -3.45 -15.09 3.96
CA THR A 179 -2.10 -15.56 3.59
C THR A 179 -2.11 -16.75 2.63
N ASP A 180 -3.27 -17.39 2.45
CA ASP A 180 -3.35 -18.68 1.73
C ASP A 180 -3.87 -18.55 0.31
N VAL A 181 -4.50 -17.41 -0.02
CA VAL A 181 -5.03 -17.16 -1.37
C VAL A 181 -3.90 -16.96 -2.38
N PRO A 182 -4.08 -17.37 -3.65
CA PRO A 182 -3.03 -17.31 -4.67
C PRO A 182 -2.41 -15.91 -4.83
N LEU A 183 -3.24 -14.86 -4.81
CA LEU A 183 -2.76 -13.46 -4.88
C LEU A 183 -1.84 -13.08 -3.71
N ALA A 184 -2.17 -13.48 -2.48
CA ALA A 184 -1.35 -13.20 -1.31
C ALA A 184 -0.01 -13.93 -1.38
N LYS A 185 -0.02 -15.19 -1.84
CA LYS A 185 1.20 -15.97 -2.07
C LYS A 185 2.08 -15.35 -3.17
N LEU A 186 1.47 -14.85 -4.23
CA LEU A 186 2.17 -14.15 -5.30
C LEU A 186 2.83 -12.85 -4.77
N LEU A 187 2.07 -12.02 -4.03
CA LEU A 187 2.57 -10.81 -3.40
C LEU A 187 3.70 -11.07 -2.39
N GLY A 188 3.68 -12.24 -1.74
CA GLY A 188 4.72 -12.68 -0.82
C GLY A 188 6.04 -13.09 -1.49
N ARG A 189 6.08 -13.28 -2.82
CA ARG A 189 7.34 -13.59 -3.53
C ARG A 189 8.28 -12.40 -3.47
N THR A 190 9.58 -12.67 -3.34
CA THR A 190 10.64 -11.65 -3.18
C THR A 190 10.53 -10.48 -4.17
N ARG A 191 10.22 -10.76 -5.44
CA ARG A 191 10.04 -9.75 -6.50
C ARG A 191 8.99 -8.68 -6.16
N TYR A 192 7.88 -9.08 -5.55
CA TYR A 192 6.74 -8.19 -5.26
C TYR A 192 6.74 -7.72 -3.81
N ALA A 193 7.21 -8.55 -2.88
CA ALA A 193 7.41 -8.16 -1.50
C ALA A 193 8.44 -7.03 -1.35
N SER A 194 9.40 -6.90 -2.29
CA SER A 194 10.39 -5.82 -2.33
C SER A 194 9.95 -4.56 -3.08
N THR A 195 8.73 -4.54 -3.65
CA THR A 195 8.24 -3.42 -4.48
C THR A 195 6.79 -3.05 -4.19
N SER A 196 6.13 -3.68 -3.22
CA SER A 196 4.73 -3.41 -2.88
C SER A 196 4.46 -3.38 -1.38
N THR A 197 3.31 -2.80 -0.99
CA THR A 197 2.81 -2.84 0.39
C THR A 197 1.30 -3.01 0.36
N THR A 198 0.78 -3.92 1.19
CA THR A 198 -0.65 -4.24 1.24
C THR A 198 -1.30 -3.62 2.48
N ARG A 199 -2.49 -3.05 2.31
CA ARG A 199 -3.31 -2.48 3.39
C ARG A 199 -4.77 -2.91 3.25
N ASN A 200 -5.44 -3.08 4.37
CA ASN A 200 -6.90 -3.22 4.36
C ASN A 200 -7.53 -1.87 3.96
N ILE A 201 -8.60 -1.88 3.16
CA ILE A 201 -9.26 -0.64 2.71
C ILE A 201 -9.74 0.23 3.87
N ASN A 202 -10.23 -0.36 4.97
CA ASN A 202 -10.66 0.37 6.15
C ASN A 202 -9.50 1.18 6.77
N THR A 203 -8.27 0.71 6.62
CA THR A 203 -7.07 1.45 7.05
C THR A 203 -6.79 2.61 6.12
N VAL A 204 -6.90 2.42 4.80
CA VAL A 204 -6.74 3.50 3.80
C VAL A 204 -7.77 4.60 4.03
N GLU A 205 -9.03 4.26 4.27
CA GLU A 205 -10.07 5.24 4.60
C GLU A 205 -9.81 5.99 5.91
N LYS A 206 -9.26 5.30 6.93
CA LYS A 206 -8.83 5.97 8.18
C LYS A 206 -7.70 6.96 7.93
N VAL A 207 -6.75 6.62 7.06
CA VAL A 207 -5.67 7.52 6.64
C VAL A 207 -6.25 8.72 5.89
N LEU A 208 -7.17 8.48 4.95
CA LEU A 208 -7.79 9.54 4.17
C LEU A 208 -8.57 10.54 5.05
N ARG A 209 -9.28 10.06 6.08
CA ARG A 209 -9.98 10.93 7.05
C ARG A 209 -9.06 11.83 7.90
N LEU A 210 -7.75 11.57 7.90
CA LEU A 210 -6.76 12.37 8.61
C LEU A 210 -5.99 13.33 7.69
N LEU A 211 -6.22 13.24 6.38
CA LEU A 211 -5.75 14.21 5.40
C LEU A 211 -6.89 15.23 5.19
N PRO A 212 -6.62 16.54 5.33
CA PRO A 212 -7.61 17.59 5.13
C PRO A 212 -7.93 17.85 3.65
#